data_AF-A0A0C1H675-F1
#
_entry.id   AF-A0A0C1H675-F1
#
_cell.length_a   1.000
_cell.length_b   1.000
_cell.length_c   1.000
_cell.angle_alpha   90.00
_cell.angle_beta   90.00
_cell.angle_gamma   90.00
#
_symmetry.space_group_name_H-M   'P 1'
#
loop_
_entity.id
_entity.type
_entity.pdbx_description
1 polymer ?
#
loop_
_entity_poly.entity_id
_entity_poly.type
_entity_poly.pdbx_seq_one_letter_code
_entity_poly.pdbx_strand_id
1 'polypeptide(L)'
;MDPVVPPRRGGRLSQETDKPWMKKRNDNLKVIQGLGGDTEGRQLWKKLSGYHKRSLAETAMYRFKRSFGGDFRSRKIDYQRAELYAKSLAMNKMTALGMPQGQWVLT
;
A
#
# COMPACT_ATOMS: atom_id res chain seq x y z
N MET A 1 9.29 -5.44 -15.84
CA MET A 1 8.40 -6.13 -14.89
C MET A 1 7.00 -5.61 -15.11
N ASP A 2 6.02 -6.49 -15.28
CA ASP A 2 4.66 -6.07 -15.59
C ASP A 2 3.98 -5.46 -14.35
N PRO A 3 3.29 -4.31 -14.47
CA PRO A 3 2.62 -3.69 -13.33
C PRO A 3 1.41 -4.54 -12.89
N VAL A 4 1.42 -4.98 -11.63
CA VAL A 4 0.27 -5.62 -11.00
C VAL A 4 -0.80 -4.56 -10.75
N VAL A 5 -1.99 -4.74 -11.34
CA VAL A 5 -3.16 -3.87 -11.12
C VAL A 5 -4.04 -4.48 -10.03
N PRO A 6 -3.96 -4.02 -8.77
CA PRO A 6 -4.72 -4.60 -7.69
C PRO A 6 -6.21 -4.29 -7.84
N PRO A 7 -7.11 -5.29 -7.84
CA PRO A 7 -8.54 -5.01 -7.82
C PRO A 7 -8.95 -4.42 -6.47
N ARG A 8 -9.93 -3.52 -6.39
CA ARG A 8 -10.46 -3.01 -5.10
C ARG A 8 -11.13 -4.11 -4.28
N ARG A 9 -11.29 -3.90 -2.96
CA ARG A 9 -12.11 -4.79 -2.11
C ARG A 9 -13.56 -4.77 -2.65
N GLY A 10 -14.16 -5.93 -2.80
CA GLY A 10 -15.49 -6.06 -3.42
C GLY A 10 -15.53 -5.73 -4.92
N GLY A 11 -14.38 -5.67 -5.60
CA GLY A 11 -14.34 -5.44 -7.04
C GLY A 11 -15.06 -6.55 -7.83
N ARG A 12 -15.95 -6.17 -8.73
CA ARG A 12 -16.66 -7.09 -9.64
C ARG A 12 -16.02 -7.09 -11.02
N LEU A 13 -16.08 -8.22 -11.74
CA LEU A 13 -15.60 -8.31 -13.13
C LEU A 13 -16.26 -7.23 -13.99
N SER A 14 -15.46 -6.53 -14.79
CA SER A 14 -15.99 -5.58 -15.78
C SER A 14 -16.20 -6.29 -17.12
N GLN A 15 -17.27 -5.92 -17.84
CA GLN A 15 -17.52 -6.39 -19.21
C GLN A 15 -16.60 -5.72 -20.25
N GLU A 16 -16.05 -4.56 -19.92
CA GLU A 16 -15.12 -3.84 -20.79
C GLU A 16 -13.72 -4.51 -20.70
N THR A 17 -13.49 -5.51 -21.55
CA THR A 17 -12.26 -6.33 -21.51
C THR A 17 -11.19 -5.92 -22.52
N ASP A 18 -11.52 -5.02 -23.45
CA ASP A 18 -10.63 -4.60 -24.54
C ASP A 18 -9.41 -3.81 -24.06
N LYS A 19 -9.53 -3.16 -22.89
CA LYS A 19 -8.44 -2.39 -22.27
C LYS A 19 -7.43 -3.34 -21.59
N PRO A 20 -6.12 -3.29 -21.94
CA PRO A 20 -5.12 -4.20 -21.37
C PRO A 20 -5.02 -4.20 -19.84
N TRP A 21 -5.16 -3.02 -19.20
CA TRP A 21 -5.16 -2.91 -17.73
C TRP A 21 -6.43 -3.48 -17.09
N MET A 22 -7.56 -3.43 -17.79
CA MET A 22 -8.83 -3.96 -17.33
C MET A 22 -8.83 -5.49 -17.38
N LYS A 23 -8.26 -6.06 -18.45
CA LYS A 23 -8.01 -7.50 -18.57
C LYS A 23 -7.15 -8.01 -17.42
N LYS A 24 -5.97 -7.41 -17.19
CA LYS A 24 -5.08 -7.75 -16.06
C LYS A 24 -5.78 -7.65 -14.70
N ARG A 25 -6.58 -6.60 -14.48
CA ARG A 25 -7.36 -6.43 -13.26
C ARG A 25 -8.44 -7.52 -13.10
N ASN A 26 -9.13 -7.88 -14.18
CA ASN A 26 -10.14 -8.93 -14.18
C ASN A 26 -9.51 -10.31 -13.95
N ASP A 27 -8.35 -10.58 -14.52
CA ASP A 27 -7.60 -11.81 -14.28
C ASP A 27 -7.22 -11.94 -12.79
N ASN A 28 -6.77 -10.84 -12.16
CA ASN A 28 -6.54 -10.82 -10.71
C ASN A 28 -7.81 -11.09 -9.91
N LEU A 29 -8.98 -10.59 -10.34
CA LEU A 29 -10.25 -10.92 -9.70
C LEU A 29 -10.62 -12.40 -9.83
N LYS A 30 -10.41 -13.00 -11.00
CA LYS A 30 -10.66 -14.44 -11.21
C LYS A 30 -9.76 -15.28 -10.31
N VAL A 31 -8.48 -14.91 -10.18
CA VAL A 31 -7.56 -15.59 -9.26
C VAL A 31 -8.05 -15.46 -7.82
N ILE A 32 -8.43 -14.26 -7.36
CA ILE A 32 -8.97 -14.06 -6.01
C ILE A 32 -10.24 -14.88 -5.77
N GLN A 33 -11.15 -14.94 -6.75
CA GLN A 33 -12.36 -15.77 -6.69
C GLN A 33 -12.02 -17.27 -6.61
N GLY A 34 -11.07 -17.75 -7.41
CA GLY A 34 -10.59 -19.13 -7.36
C GLY A 34 -9.89 -19.50 -6.06
N LEU A 35 -9.34 -18.51 -5.33
CA LEU A 35 -8.77 -18.67 -3.99
C LEU A 35 -9.82 -18.57 -2.86
N GLY A 36 -11.12 -18.56 -3.19
CA GLY A 36 -12.23 -18.53 -2.22
C GLY A 36 -13.04 -17.23 -2.24
N GLY A 37 -12.54 -16.17 -2.86
CA GLY A 37 -13.28 -14.90 -3.03
C GLY A 37 -13.46 -14.06 -1.76
N ASP A 38 -12.85 -14.48 -0.65
CA ASP A 38 -12.97 -13.86 0.66
C ASP A 38 -11.72 -13.05 1.04
N THR A 39 -11.60 -12.70 2.32
CA THR A 39 -10.44 -11.93 2.81
C THR A 39 -9.16 -12.76 2.76
N GLU A 40 -9.23 -14.06 3.02
CA GLU A 40 -8.08 -14.96 3.04
C GLU A 40 -7.55 -15.22 1.63
N GLY A 41 -8.44 -15.53 0.68
CA GLY A 41 -8.09 -15.69 -0.73
C GLY A 41 -7.43 -14.45 -1.32
N ARG A 42 -7.88 -13.26 -0.88
CA ARG A 42 -7.23 -11.99 -1.26
C ARG A 42 -5.85 -11.81 -0.62
N GLN A 43 -5.65 -12.22 0.64
CA GLN A 43 -4.33 -12.16 1.28
C GLN A 43 -3.34 -13.12 0.60
N LEU A 44 -3.80 -14.33 0.24
CA LEU A 44 -3.03 -15.29 -0.54
C LEU A 44 -2.63 -14.72 -1.90
N TRP A 45 -3.57 -14.15 -2.65
CA TRP A 45 -3.28 -13.47 -3.92
C TRP A 45 -2.23 -12.37 -3.76
N LYS A 46 -2.28 -11.54 -2.71
CA LYS A 46 -1.27 -10.49 -2.48
C LYS A 46 0.14 -11.08 -2.31
N LYS A 47 0.27 -12.21 -1.61
CA LYS A 47 1.55 -12.90 -1.41
C LYS A 47 2.05 -13.50 -2.72
N LEU A 48 1.20 -14.26 -3.42
CA LEU A 48 1.53 -14.96 -4.66
C LEU A 48 1.87 -14.00 -5.81
N SER A 49 1.15 -12.89 -5.94
CA SER A 49 1.39 -11.88 -6.98
C SER A 49 2.61 -10.98 -6.71
N GLY A 50 3.25 -11.10 -5.54
CA GLY A 50 4.30 -10.18 -5.10
C GLY A 50 3.81 -8.77 -4.73
N TYR A 51 2.51 -8.48 -4.86
CA TYR A 51 1.91 -7.18 -4.52
C TYR A 51 2.03 -6.85 -3.02
N HIS A 52 2.22 -7.87 -2.17
CA HIS A 52 2.38 -7.68 -0.72
C HIS A 52 3.50 -6.68 -0.38
N LYS A 53 4.68 -6.80 -1.00
CA LYS A 53 5.82 -5.89 -0.75
C LYS A 53 5.50 -4.45 -1.13
N ARG A 54 4.84 -4.24 -2.26
CA ARG A 54 4.40 -2.91 -2.70
C ARG A 54 3.39 -2.31 -1.72
N SER A 55 2.41 -3.10 -1.28
CA SER A 55 1.41 -2.63 -0.32
C SER A 55 2.03 -2.22 1.03
N LEU A 56 3.09 -2.90 1.48
CA LEU A 56 3.84 -2.52 2.68
C LEU A 56 4.59 -1.20 2.50
N ALA A 57 5.26 -1.02 1.36
CA ALA A 57 5.95 0.23 1.04
C ALA A 57 4.97 1.41 0.92
N GLU A 58 3.83 1.23 0.25
CA GLU A 58 2.76 2.24 0.17
C GLU A 58 2.25 2.61 1.57
N THR A 59 2.03 1.62 2.45
CA THR A 59 1.60 1.85 3.84
C THR A 59 2.67 2.58 4.65
N ALA A 60 3.94 2.23 4.50
CA ALA A 60 5.05 2.90 5.17
C ALA A 60 5.17 4.37 4.74
N MET A 61 5.04 4.65 3.43
CA MET A 61 5.04 6.03 2.93
C MET A 61 3.82 6.83 3.37
N TYR A 62 2.64 6.20 3.44
CA TYR A 62 1.45 6.84 4.00
C TYR A 62 1.69 7.28 5.46
N ARG A 63 2.24 6.38 6.30
CA ARG A 63 2.60 6.70 7.69
C ARG A 63 3.64 7.81 7.76
N PHE A 64 4.70 7.73 6.96
CA PHE A 64 5.73 8.77 6.89
C PHE A 64 5.14 10.15 6.60
N LYS A 65 4.30 10.25 5.57
CA LYS A 65 3.66 11.51 5.17
C LYS A 65 2.67 12.03 6.22
N ARG A 66 1.92 11.14 6.86
CA ARG A 66 1.01 11.51 7.96
C ARG A 66 1.75 12.05 9.17
N SER A 67 2.91 11.49 9.50
CA SER A 67 3.69 11.91 10.67
C SER A 67 4.56 13.15 10.43
N PHE A 68 5.13 13.31 9.23
CA PHE A 68 6.17 14.32 8.97
C PHE A 68 5.88 15.27 7.80
N GLY A 69 4.72 15.16 7.17
CA GLY A 69 4.36 15.91 5.97
C GLY A 69 4.86 15.27 4.67
N GLY A 70 4.39 15.82 3.55
CA GLY A 70 4.79 15.38 2.20
C GLY A 70 6.13 15.94 1.72
N ASP A 71 6.62 16.98 2.38
CA ASP A 71 7.75 17.80 1.93
C ASP A 71 8.92 17.78 2.93
N PHE A 72 10.09 18.21 2.45
CA PHE A 72 11.28 18.46 3.27
C PHE A 72 11.45 19.96 3.48
N ARG A 73 11.91 20.36 4.68
CA ARG A 73 12.12 21.79 4.98
C ARG A 73 13.32 22.36 4.25
N SER A 74 14.37 21.57 4.07
CA SER A 74 15.58 22.04 3.40
C SER A 74 15.44 22.06 1.88
N ARG A 75 16.06 23.06 1.24
CA ARG A 75 16.18 23.16 -0.22
C ARG A 75 17.45 22.53 -0.78
N LYS A 76 18.42 22.16 0.07
CA LYS A 76 19.65 21.48 -0.37
C LYS A 76 19.51 19.97 -0.23
N ILE A 77 19.88 19.22 -1.27
CA ILE A 77 19.69 17.78 -1.34
C ILE A 77 20.37 17.03 -0.18
N ASP A 78 21.57 17.45 0.24
CA ASP A 78 22.30 16.78 1.32
C ASP A 78 21.59 16.92 2.67
N TYR A 79 20.99 18.08 2.91
CA TYR A 79 20.16 18.30 4.10
C TYR A 79 18.81 17.60 4.00
N GLN A 80 18.21 17.49 2.81
CA GLN A 80 17.01 16.67 2.62
C GLN A 80 17.28 15.18 2.90
N ARG A 81 18.45 14.67 2.51
CA ARG A 81 18.88 13.31 2.85
C ARG A 81 18.99 13.13 4.36
N ALA A 82 19.67 14.05 5.05
CA ALA A 82 19.76 14.02 6.51
C ALA A 82 18.38 14.06 7.19
N GLU A 83 17.48 14.93 6.71
CA GLU A 83 16.10 15.04 7.19
C GLU A 83 15.32 13.73 6.97
N LEU A 84 15.44 13.12 5.79
CA LEU A 84 14.84 11.82 5.48
C LEU A 84 15.35 10.71 6.42
N TYR A 85 16.66 10.63 6.65
CA TYR A 85 17.24 9.64 7.57
C TYR A 85 16.73 9.84 9.00
N ALA A 86 16.71 11.07 9.51
CA ALA A 86 16.21 11.38 10.84
C ALA A 86 14.72 11.02 11.00
N LYS A 87 13.87 11.42 10.04
CA LYS A 87 12.43 11.06 10.03
C LYS A 87 12.22 9.55 9.97
N SER A 88 13.01 8.85 9.16
CA SER A 88 12.93 7.38 9.03
C SER A 88 13.34 6.67 10.33
N LEU A 89 14.41 7.13 10.98
CA LEU A 89 14.84 6.62 12.29
C LEU A 89 13.78 6.84 13.36
N ALA A 90 13.17 8.03 13.39
CA ALA A 90 12.07 8.32 14.30
C ALA A 90 10.86 7.39 14.05
N MET A 91 10.49 7.16 12.78
CA MET A 91 9.40 6.25 12.42
C MET A 91 9.68 4.80 12.80
N ASN A 92 10.92 4.34 12.64
CA ASN A 92 11.33 3.01 13.05
C ASN A 92 11.27 2.85 14.57
N LYS A 93 11.71 3.87 15.34
CA LYS A 93 11.56 3.90 16.79
C LYS A 93 10.09 3.85 17.22
N MET A 94 9.23 4.68 16.62
CA MET A 94 7.78 4.64 16.89
C MET A 94 7.22 3.23 16.61
N THR A 95 7.61 2.60 15.50
CA THR A 95 7.14 1.26 15.15
C THR A 95 7.62 0.20 16.14
N ALA A 96 8.85 0.31 16.66
CA ALA A 96 9.38 -0.58 17.68
C ALA A 96 8.66 -0.43 19.04
N LEU A 97 8.22 0.78 19.38
CA LEU A 97 7.44 1.06 20.60
C LEU A 97 5.98 0.61 20.49
N GLY A 98 5.51 0.23 19.31
CA GLY A 98 4.14 -0.22 19.05
C GLY A 98 3.30 0.79 18.26
N MET A 99 2.09 0.39 17.89
CA MET A 99 1.18 1.27 17.15
C MET A 99 0.32 2.10 18.11
N PRO A 100 0.15 3.41 17.88
CA PRO A 100 -0.74 4.23 18.68
C PRO A 100 -2.19 3.74 18.51
N GLN A 101 -2.91 3.60 19.62
CA GLN A 101 -4.34 3.30 19.63
C GLN A 101 -5.12 4.61 19.49
N GLY A 102 -5.91 4.73 18.43
CA GLY A 102 -6.80 5.87 18.22
C GLY A 102 -8.24 5.47 18.48
N GLN A 103 -8.98 6.31 19.21
CA GLN A 103 -10.42 6.18 19.37
C GLN A 103 -11.13 7.22 18.49
N TRP A 104 -12.14 6.78 17.75
CA TRP A 104 -13.03 7.69 17.04
C TRP A 104 -13.94 8.36 18.06
N VAL A 105 -13.78 9.67 18.25
CA VAL A 105 -14.69 10.49 19.03
C VAL A 105 -15.65 11.14 18.03
N LEU A 106 -16.89 10.67 18.00
CA LEU A 106 -17.97 11.36 17.29
C LEU A 106 -18.31 12.60 18.11
N THR A 107 -18.06 13.78 17.54
CA THR A 107 -18.44 15.08 18.09
C THR A 107 -19.55 15.66 17.22
#